data_AF-A0A3D4Q656-F1
#
_entry.id   AF-A0A3D4Q656-F1
#
_cell.length_a   1.000
_cell.length_b   1.000
_cell.length_c   1.000
_cell.angle_alpha   90.00
_cell.angle_beta   90.00
_cell.angle_gamma   90.00
#
_symmetry.space_group_name_H-M   'P 1'
#
loop_
_entity.id
_entity.type
_entity.pdbx_description
1 polymer ?
#
loop_
_entity_poly.entity_id
_entity_poly.type
_entity_poly.pdbx_seq_one_letter_code
_entity_poly.pdbx_strand_id
1 'polypeptide(L)'
;MNIKHICYLFSALMLLTSNGTLSDDKIQQIVSMAKDYCGSCHSMPNPNVAPKKSWPRIIETMNEIALKKYGKAIIDANQTRDITAFYYGTAPENLPVLPYNKPSDRLTFKQHVVGATQAMPLITNIKLAAINGDKSTDFIVSDMSNNAVFLLSKENGKWNEKKIADISTSVYADIIDYDGDLDKDMLIADIGV
;
A
#
# COMPACT_ATOMS: atom_id res chain seq x y z
N MET A 1 46.65 6.18 -64.28
CA MET A 1 47.47 6.04 -63.06
C MET A 1 47.70 7.41 -62.45
N ASN A 2 46.91 7.83 -61.46
CA ASN A 2 47.42 8.52 -60.27
C ASN A 2 46.36 8.56 -59.17
N ILE A 3 46.63 7.81 -58.12
CA ILE A 3 45.88 7.70 -56.88
C ILE A 3 46.44 8.77 -55.97
N LYS A 4 45.61 9.74 -55.58
CA LYS A 4 45.75 10.62 -54.41
C LYS A 4 44.67 11.68 -54.54
N HIS A 5 43.57 11.55 -53.83
CA HIS A 5 42.72 12.60 -53.26
C HIS A 5 41.65 11.88 -52.41
N ILE A 6 42.17 11.16 -51.41
CA ILE A 6 41.44 10.73 -50.22
C ILE A 6 41.65 11.85 -49.20
N CYS A 7 40.59 12.14 -48.46
CA CYS A 7 40.49 12.96 -47.24
C CYS A 7 39.70 14.25 -47.39
N TYR A 8 38.71 14.37 -46.50
CA TYR A 8 37.93 15.55 -46.10
C TYR A 8 36.67 15.86 -46.91
N LEU A 9 35.62 15.05 -46.73
CA LEU A 9 34.22 15.53 -46.70
C LEU A 9 33.24 14.45 -46.17
N PHE A 10 33.59 13.82 -45.05
CA PHE A 10 32.65 13.02 -44.25
C PHE A 10 32.84 13.40 -42.79
N SER A 11 32.39 14.59 -42.42
CA SER A 11 32.22 14.97 -41.02
C SER A 11 30.98 15.81 -40.88
N ALA A 12 30.23 15.51 -39.82
CA ALA A 12 29.03 16.18 -39.33
C ALA A 12 27.69 15.74 -39.94
N LEU A 13 27.30 14.49 -39.69
CA LEU A 13 25.93 14.20 -39.26
C LEU A 13 25.90 12.94 -38.37
N MET A 14 26.59 12.99 -37.22
CA MET A 14 26.26 12.08 -36.12
C MET A 14 25.01 12.61 -35.43
N LEU A 15 23.88 12.01 -35.77
CA LEU A 15 22.66 12.07 -34.97
C LEU A 15 22.98 11.63 -33.54
N LEU A 16 23.01 12.59 -32.62
CA LEU A 16 22.91 12.34 -31.18
C LEU A 16 21.48 11.90 -30.87
N THR A 17 21.16 10.64 -31.12
CA THR A 17 20.09 9.97 -30.39
C THR A 17 20.70 9.48 -29.08
N SER A 18 20.78 10.35 -28.07
CA SER A 18 20.93 9.86 -26.70
C SER A 18 19.61 9.18 -26.34
N ASN A 19 19.51 7.88 -26.61
CA ASN A 19 18.52 7.06 -25.93
C ASN A 19 18.83 7.16 -24.44
N GLY A 20 18.04 7.97 -23.73
CA GLY A 20 18.21 8.28 -22.32
C GLY A 20 17.87 7.07 -21.45
N THR A 21 18.74 6.07 -21.44
CA THR A 21 18.74 5.04 -20.41
C THR A 21 19.45 5.60 -19.18
N LEU A 22 18.79 5.57 -18.02
CA LEU A 22 19.42 5.88 -16.75
C LEU A 22 20.60 4.92 -16.53
N SER A 23 21.73 5.42 -16.02
CA SER A 23 22.84 4.55 -15.63
C SER A 23 22.43 3.66 -14.47
N ASP A 24 23.03 2.47 -14.38
CA ASP A 24 22.78 1.52 -13.30
C ASP A 24 23.01 2.15 -11.92
N ASP A 25 24.05 2.97 -11.77
CA ASP A 25 24.33 3.73 -10.53
C ASP A 25 23.17 4.62 -10.11
N LYS A 26 22.55 5.31 -11.07
CA LYS A 26 21.42 6.20 -10.80
C LYS A 26 20.17 5.40 -10.42
N ILE A 27 19.96 4.24 -11.03
CA ILE A 27 18.88 3.32 -10.64
C ILE A 27 19.11 2.83 -9.21
N GLN A 28 20.31 2.41 -8.85
CA GLN A 28 20.63 1.95 -7.49
C GLN A 28 20.45 3.06 -6.44
N GLN A 29 20.81 4.31 -6.76
CA GLN A 29 20.53 5.45 -5.89
C GLN A 29 19.02 5.65 -5.66
N ILE A 30 18.20 5.56 -6.71
CA ILE A 30 16.74 5.66 -6.60
C ILE A 30 16.18 4.51 -5.77
N VAL A 31 16.67 3.28 -5.96
CA VAL A 31 16.25 2.11 -5.17
C VAL A 31 16.62 2.29 -3.70
N SER A 32 17.82 2.78 -3.39
CA SER A 32 18.23 3.07 -2.01
C SER A 32 17.33 4.13 -1.39
N MET A 33 17.06 5.22 -2.12
CA MET A 33 16.15 6.28 -1.66
C MET A 33 14.73 5.73 -1.42
N ALA A 34 14.21 4.91 -2.33
CA ALA A 34 12.92 4.27 -2.18
C ALA A 34 12.90 3.34 -0.96
N LYS A 35 14.00 2.62 -0.69
CA LYS A 35 14.12 1.77 0.49
C LYS A 35 14.09 2.58 1.78
N ASP A 36 14.80 3.69 1.87
CA ASP A 36 14.84 4.51 3.07
C ASP A 36 13.50 5.21 3.32
N TYR A 37 12.88 5.71 2.25
CA TYR A 37 11.60 6.41 2.32
C TYR A 37 10.41 5.47 2.48
N CYS A 38 10.19 4.56 1.52
CA CYS A 38 9.05 3.64 1.56
C CYS A 38 9.21 2.62 2.68
N GLY A 39 10.44 2.42 3.17
CA GLY A 39 10.79 1.55 4.29
C GLY A 39 10.56 2.16 5.68
N SER A 40 10.28 3.47 5.77
CA SER A 40 10.25 4.17 7.07
C SER A 40 9.08 3.76 7.96
N CYS A 41 7.99 3.29 7.37
CA CYS A 41 6.76 2.90 8.08
C CYS A 41 6.51 1.38 7.99
N HIS A 42 6.85 0.75 6.87
CA HIS A 42 6.68 -0.68 6.66
C HIS A 42 7.72 -1.17 5.66
N SER A 43 7.73 -2.46 5.34
CA SER A 43 8.64 -2.97 4.30
C SER A 43 8.41 -2.26 2.95
N MET A 44 9.51 -1.90 2.26
CA MET A 44 9.43 -1.34 0.92
C MET A 44 8.66 -2.29 -0.02
N PRO A 45 7.61 -1.82 -0.70
CA PRO A 45 6.82 -2.66 -1.60
C PRO A 45 7.65 -3.27 -2.74
N ASN A 46 7.40 -4.53 -3.08
CA ASN A 46 7.95 -5.12 -4.30
C ASN A 46 7.18 -4.57 -5.53
N PRO A 47 7.84 -4.13 -6.62
CA PRO A 47 7.15 -3.61 -7.81
C PRO A 47 6.10 -4.55 -8.42
N ASN A 48 6.22 -5.86 -8.19
CA ASN A 48 5.30 -6.87 -8.73
C ASN A 48 3.95 -7.00 -7.99
N VAL A 49 3.74 -6.26 -6.89
CA VAL A 49 2.46 -6.33 -6.14
C VAL A 49 1.34 -5.52 -6.78
N ALA A 50 1.65 -4.64 -7.74
CA ALA A 50 0.67 -3.82 -8.44
C ALA A 50 1.05 -3.63 -9.92
N PRO A 51 0.05 -3.42 -10.80
CA PRO A 51 0.30 -3.01 -12.19
C PRO A 51 1.06 -1.68 -12.27
N LYS A 52 1.90 -1.50 -13.30
CA LYS A 52 2.68 -0.26 -13.53
C LYS A 52 1.83 1.02 -13.45
N LYS A 53 0.62 0.97 -14.00
CA LYS A 53 -0.31 2.11 -14.06
C LYS A 53 -0.87 2.51 -12.70
N SER A 54 -0.83 1.62 -11.70
CA SER A 54 -1.32 1.89 -10.35
C SER A 54 -0.28 2.62 -9.48
N TRP A 55 1.00 2.45 -9.77
CA TRP A 55 2.08 2.98 -8.92
C TRP A 55 2.09 4.50 -8.73
N PRO A 56 1.81 5.34 -9.74
CA PRO A 56 1.74 6.79 -9.52
C PRO A 56 0.77 7.18 -8.39
N ARG A 57 -0.43 6.59 -8.37
CA ARG A 57 -1.41 6.86 -7.31
C ARG A 57 -0.99 6.26 -5.97
N ILE A 58 -0.36 5.08 -5.97
CA ILE A 58 0.14 4.46 -4.73
C ILE A 58 1.17 5.37 -4.05
N ILE A 59 2.17 5.85 -4.79
CA ILE A 59 3.21 6.74 -4.25
C ILE A 59 2.61 8.07 -3.76
N GLU A 60 1.65 8.63 -4.51
CA GLU A 60 0.91 9.82 -4.09
C GLU A 60 0.16 9.58 -2.76
N THR A 61 -0.55 8.46 -2.63
CA THR A 61 -1.25 8.10 -1.38
C THR A 61 -0.30 7.90 -0.21
N MET A 62 0.89 7.31 -0.42
CA MET A 62 1.92 7.20 0.62
C MET A 62 2.36 8.58 1.12
N ASN A 63 2.60 9.52 0.20
CA ASN A 63 2.91 10.91 0.53
C ASN A 63 1.78 11.63 1.26
N GLU A 64 0.52 11.45 0.83
CA GLU A 64 -0.67 12.02 1.48
C GLU A 64 -0.80 11.52 2.93
N ILE A 65 -0.60 10.22 3.16
CA ILE A 65 -0.64 9.61 4.49
C ILE A 65 0.50 10.17 5.35
N ALA A 66 1.73 10.21 4.82
CA ALA A 66 2.88 10.76 5.53
C ALA A 66 2.66 12.23 5.92
N LEU A 67 2.15 13.06 5.00
CA LEU A 67 1.84 14.46 5.26
C LEU A 67 0.75 14.59 6.35
N LYS A 68 -0.34 13.82 6.25
CA LYS A 68 -1.43 13.86 7.23
C LYS A 68 -0.95 13.45 8.63
N LYS A 69 -0.01 12.51 8.73
CA LYS A 69 0.46 11.95 10.00
C LYS A 69 1.59 12.75 10.64
N TYR A 70 2.56 13.20 9.86
CA TYR A 70 3.76 13.87 10.37
C TYR A 70 3.80 15.37 10.13
N GLY A 71 2.79 15.93 9.45
CA GLY A 71 2.73 17.36 9.10
C GLY A 71 3.74 17.78 8.04
N LYS A 72 4.48 16.84 7.43
CA LYS A 72 5.42 17.08 6.33
C LYS A 72 5.41 15.92 5.34
N ALA A 73 5.60 16.22 4.06
CA ALA A 73 5.94 15.19 3.09
C ALA A 73 7.32 14.64 3.44
N ILE A 74 7.48 13.31 3.40
CA ILE A 74 8.79 12.69 3.69
C ILE A 74 9.70 12.77 2.44
N ILE A 75 9.15 12.97 1.24
CA ILE A 75 9.89 13.20 -0.02
C ILE A 75 9.39 14.44 -0.76
N ASP A 76 10.29 15.07 -1.51
CA ASP A 76 9.97 16.17 -2.43
C ASP A 76 9.40 15.68 -3.78
N ALA A 77 9.07 16.63 -4.66
CA ALA A 77 8.49 16.34 -5.97
C ALA A 77 9.45 15.62 -6.93
N ASN A 78 10.76 15.90 -6.86
CA ASN A 78 11.75 15.22 -7.70
C ASN A 78 11.94 13.77 -7.27
N GLN A 79 12.04 13.55 -5.97
CA GLN A 79 12.12 12.22 -5.37
C GLN A 79 10.85 11.40 -5.67
N THR A 80 9.67 12.03 -5.55
CA THR A 80 8.38 11.42 -5.92
C THR A 80 8.38 10.99 -7.39
N ARG A 81 8.82 11.86 -8.30
CA ARG A 81 8.93 11.54 -9.73
C ARG A 81 9.88 10.36 -9.98
N ASP A 82 11.07 10.39 -9.38
CA ASP A 82 12.11 9.40 -9.66
C ASP A 82 11.74 8.02 -9.09
N ILE A 83 11.18 7.95 -7.88
CA ILE A 83 10.64 6.73 -7.28
C ILE A 83 9.47 6.20 -8.10
N THR A 84 8.55 7.07 -8.52
CA THR A 84 7.42 6.69 -9.38
C THR A 84 7.91 6.11 -10.71
N ALA A 85 8.92 6.71 -11.32
CA ALA A 85 9.51 6.22 -12.56
C ALA A 85 10.15 4.84 -12.38
N PHE A 86 10.84 4.59 -11.25
CA PHE A 86 11.36 3.27 -10.90
C PHE A 86 10.25 2.22 -10.82
N TYR A 87 9.20 2.46 -10.04
CA TYR A 87 8.10 1.50 -9.91
C TYR A 87 7.35 1.30 -11.23
N TYR A 88 7.04 2.38 -11.96
CA TYR A 88 6.36 2.29 -13.25
C TYR A 88 7.19 1.53 -14.29
N GLY A 89 8.51 1.73 -14.30
CA GLY A 89 9.42 1.09 -15.24
C GLY A 89 9.71 -0.39 -14.94
N THR A 90 9.54 -0.83 -13.69
CA THR A 90 9.89 -2.19 -13.25
C THR A 90 8.68 -3.08 -12.96
N ALA A 91 7.51 -2.50 -12.71
CA ALA A 91 6.28 -3.23 -12.43
C ALA A 91 5.67 -3.88 -13.69
N PRO A 92 4.94 -4.99 -13.53
CA PRO A 92 4.27 -5.65 -14.64
C PRO A 92 3.13 -4.78 -15.20
N GLU A 93 2.77 -4.98 -16.47
CA GLU A 93 1.58 -4.32 -17.05
C GLU A 93 0.29 -4.81 -16.37
N ASN A 94 0.22 -6.10 -16.04
CA ASN A 94 -0.92 -6.73 -15.40
C ASN A 94 -0.44 -7.73 -14.34
N LEU A 95 -1.24 -7.90 -13.28
CA LEU A 95 -0.99 -8.98 -12.32
C LEU A 95 -1.36 -10.35 -12.92
N PRO A 96 -0.73 -11.44 -12.45
CA PRO A 96 -1.16 -12.79 -12.82
C PRO A 96 -2.64 -13.00 -12.52
N VAL A 97 -3.38 -13.51 -13.50
CA VAL A 97 -4.79 -13.85 -13.33
C VAL A 97 -4.86 -15.25 -12.72
N LEU A 98 -5.44 -15.37 -11.52
CA LEU A 98 -5.68 -16.67 -10.90
C LEU A 98 -6.76 -17.44 -11.69
N PRO A 99 -6.69 -18.79 -11.74
CA PRO A 99 -7.73 -19.59 -12.37
C PRO A 99 -9.11 -19.26 -11.81
N TYR A 100 -10.08 -19.07 -12.70
CA TYR A 100 -11.46 -18.86 -12.28
C TYR A 100 -12.03 -20.16 -11.72
N ASN A 101 -12.35 -20.17 -10.43
CA ASN A 101 -13.10 -21.23 -9.80
C ASN A 101 -14.59 -20.93 -9.94
N LYS A 102 -15.33 -21.80 -10.65
CA LYS A 102 -16.78 -21.67 -10.76
C LYS A 102 -17.40 -21.66 -9.34
N PRO A 103 -18.22 -20.64 -9.00
CA PRO A 103 -18.92 -20.60 -7.72
C PRO A 103 -19.80 -21.84 -7.52
N SER A 104 -19.90 -22.30 -6.27
CA SER A 104 -20.82 -23.36 -5.89
C SER A 104 -22.26 -22.83 -5.90
N ASP A 105 -23.18 -23.56 -6.53
CA ASP A 105 -24.62 -23.25 -6.49
C ASP A 105 -25.23 -23.41 -5.09
N ARG A 106 -24.47 -23.95 -4.11
CA ARG A 106 -24.93 -24.18 -2.73
C ARG A 106 -24.92 -22.93 -1.84
N LEU A 107 -24.19 -21.88 -2.22
CA LEU A 107 -24.02 -20.67 -1.40
C LEU A 107 -24.35 -19.43 -2.20
N THR A 108 -25.21 -18.57 -1.64
CA THR A 108 -25.49 -17.24 -2.20
C THR A 108 -24.86 -16.18 -1.31
N PHE A 109 -24.06 -15.31 -1.90
CA PHE A 109 -23.47 -14.16 -1.20
C PHE A 109 -24.31 -12.92 -1.45
N LYS A 110 -24.53 -12.12 -0.40
CA LYS A 110 -25.14 -10.79 -0.48
C LYS A 110 -24.17 -9.80 0.13
N GLN A 111 -23.89 -8.72 -0.59
CA GLN A 111 -23.06 -7.63 -0.09
C GLN A 111 -23.90 -6.70 0.78
N HIS A 112 -23.32 -6.26 1.89
CA HIS A 112 -23.90 -5.25 2.78
C HIS A 112 -22.84 -4.20 3.09
N VAL A 113 -23.25 -2.93 3.16
CA VAL A 113 -22.42 -1.85 3.68
C VAL A 113 -22.58 -1.83 5.20
N VAL A 114 -21.47 -1.74 5.92
CA VAL A 114 -21.39 -1.73 7.39
C VAL A 114 -20.54 -0.54 7.81
N GLY A 115 -20.98 0.18 8.85
CA GLY A 115 -20.25 1.32 9.40
C GLY A 115 -20.36 2.59 8.55
N ALA A 116 -19.61 3.61 8.94
CA ALA A 116 -19.53 4.88 8.23
C ALA A 116 -18.79 4.74 6.88
N THR A 117 -19.24 5.51 5.89
CA THR A 117 -18.56 5.61 4.59
C THR A 117 -17.58 6.77 4.57
N GLN A 118 -16.48 6.63 3.84
CA GLN A 118 -15.45 7.66 3.71
C GLN A 118 -14.78 7.61 2.33
N ALA A 119 -14.19 8.74 1.92
CA ALA A 119 -13.55 8.88 0.61
C ALA A 119 -12.37 7.93 0.42
N MET A 120 -11.59 7.68 1.49
CA MET A 120 -10.46 6.75 1.45
C MET A 120 -10.49 5.87 2.72
N PRO A 121 -11.20 4.73 2.70
CA PRO A 121 -11.18 3.76 3.81
C PRO A 121 -9.79 3.17 3.95
N LEU A 122 -9.18 3.33 5.13
CA LEU A 122 -7.88 2.72 5.48
C LEU A 122 -8.08 1.69 6.59
N ILE A 123 -9.00 0.76 6.33
CA ILE A 123 -9.19 -0.40 7.19
C ILE A 123 -8.00 -1.34 6.99
N THR A 124 -7.18 -1.48 8.02
CA THR A 124 -5.92 -2.24 7.97
C THR A 124 -6.06 -3.64 8.53
N ASN A 125 -7.04 -3.86 9.42
CA ASN A 125 -7.31 -5.17 9.99
C ASN A 125 -8.80 -5.31 10.34
N ILE A 126 -9.33 -6.51 10.14
CA ILE A 126 -10.64 -6.95 10.63
C ILE A 126 -10.46 -8.33 11.22
N LYS A 127 -10.92 -8.54 12.46
CA LYS A 127 -10.82 -9.83 13.15
C LYS A 127 -12.09 -10.15 13.92
N LEU A 128 -12.50 -11.41 13.94
CA LEU A 128 -13.65 -11.85 14.73
C LEU A 128 -13.37 -11.61 16.23
N ALA A 129 -14.29 -10.95 16.93
CA ALA A 129 -14.17 -10.58 18.33
C ALA A 129 -15.05 -11.50 19.19
N ALA A 130 -14.47 -12.50 19.85
CA ALA A 130 -15.21 -13.36 20.78
C ALA A 130 -15.20 -12.76 22.20
N ILE A 131 -15.79 -11.58 22.37
CA ILE A 131 -15.71 -10.80 23.60
C ILE A 131 -16.51 -11.45 24.75
N ASN A 132 -17.69 -12.00 24.46
CA ASN A 132 -18.60 -12.55 25.47
C ASN A 132 -18.57 -14.10 25.53
N GLY A 133 -17.53 -14.74 25.00
CA GLY A 133 -17.44 -16.21 24.92
C GLY A 133 -18.40 -16.86 23.92
N ASP A 134 -19.42 -16.14 23.44
CA ASP A 134 -20.11 -16.49 22.20
C ASP A 134 -19.31 -15.98 20.99
N LYS A 135 -19.35 -16.75 19.91
CA LYS A 135 -18.80 -16.32 18.61
C LYS A 135 -19.84 -15.50 17.84
N SER A 136 -20.72 -14.78 18.55
CA SER A 136 -21.66 -13.90 17.87
C SER A 136 -20.87 -12.88 17.06
N THR A 137 -21.51 -12.41 16.00
CA THR A 137 -20.96 -11.88 14.74
C THR A 137 -20.14 -10.58 14.86
N ASP A 138 -19.37 -10.42 15.91
CA ASP A 138 -18.68 -9.21 16.27
C ASP A 138 -17.28 -9.20 15.66
N PHE A 139 -16.81 -8.01 15.30
CA PHE A 139 -15.49 -7.81 14.71
C PHE A 139 -14.77 -6.65 15.38
N ILE A 140 -13.47 -6.82 15.62
CA ILE A 140 -12.56 -5.71 15.86
C ILE A 140 -12.04 -5.22 14.51
N VAL A 141 -12.00 -3.91 14.35
CA VAL A 141 -11.58 -3.23 13.13
C VAL A 141 -10.53 -2.18 13.46
N SER A 142 -9.33 -2.32 12.89
CA SER A 142 -8.32 -1.27 12.90
C SER A 142 -8.57 -0.30 11.75
N ASP A 143 -8.85 0.95 12.08
CA ASP A 143 -9.08 2.02 11.12
C ASP A 143 -8.04 3.13 11.26
N MET A 144 -7.07 3.09 10.35
CA MET A 144 -5.96 4.04 10.32
C MET A 144 -6.38 5.45 9.91
N SER A 145 -7.49 5.58 9.18
CA SER A 145 -7.96 6.88 8.68
C SER A 145 -8.58 7.73 9.78
N ASN A 146 -9.30 7.08 10.70
CA ASN A 146 -9.98 7.66 11.86
C ASN A 146 -9.10 7.61 13.13
N ASN A 147 -7.89 7.04 13.04
CA ASN A 147 -6.98 6.86 14.17
C ASN A 147 -7.63 6.08 15.32
N ALA A 148 -8.34 5.02 15.00
CA ALA A 148 -9.19 4.35 15.97
C ALA A 148 -9.28 2.84 15.72
N VAL A 149 -9.61 2.14 16.80
CA VAL A 149 -10.08 0.75 16.75
C VAL A 149 -11.57 0.75 17.07
N PHE A 150 -12.34 0.03 16.26
CA PHE A 150 -13.78 -0.10 16.39
C PHE A 150 -14.18 -1.53 16.71
N LEU A 151 -15.25 -1.67 17.51
CA LEU A 151 -16.04 -2.88 17.63
C LEU A 151 -17.25 -2.74 16.70
N LEU A 152 -17.35 -3.65 15.74
CA LEU A 152 -18.57 -3.87 14.97
C LEU A 152 -19.35 -5.00 15.63
N SER A 153 -20.57 -4.74 16.07
CA SER A 153 -21.44 -5.77 16.63
C SER A 153 -22.74 -5.90 15.84
N LYS A 154 -23.39 -7.06 15.94
CA LYS A 154 -24.67 -7.29 15.26
C LYS A 154 -25.79 -7.59 16.25
N GLU A 155 -26.70 -6.62 16.42
CA GLU A 155 -27.86 -6.73 17.30
C GLU A 155 -29.16 -6.65 16.49
N ASN A 156 -30.09 -7.58 16.71
CA ASN A 156 -31.40 -7.60 16.03
C ASN A 156 -31.31 -7.48 14.50
N GLY A 157 -30.27 -8.08 13.91
CA GLY A 157 -30.04 -8.05 12.46
C GLY A 157 -29.39 -6.77 11.93
N LYS A 158 -29.14 -5.77 12.77
CA LYS A 158 -28.50 -4.50 12.41
C LYS A 158 -27.06 -4.45 12.91
N TRP A 159 -26.21 -3.82 12.12
CA TRP A 159 -24.83 -3.56 12.52
C TRP A 159 -24.75 -2.29 13.35
N ASN A 160 -24.02 -2.36 14.46
CA ASN A 160 -23.64 -1.24 15.29
C ASN A 160 -22.13 -1.09 15.24
N GLU A 161 -21.65 0.15 15.14
CA GLU A 161 -20.24 0.49 15.14
C GLU A 161 -19.93 1.34 16.37
N LYS A 162 -18.98 0.88 17.19
CA LYS A 162 -18.57 1.56 18.42
C LYS A 162 -17.06 1.74 18.42
N LYS A 163 -16.58 2.98 18.51
CA LYS A 163 -15.16 3.25 18.76
C LYS A 163 -14.80 2.75 20.16
N ILE A 164 -13.75 1.93 20.27
CA ILE A 164 -13.30 1.34 21.53
C ILE A 164 -11.93 1.85 21.97
N ALA A 165 -11.12 2.36 21.04
CA ALA A 165 -9.84 3.01 21.36
C ALA A 165 -9.45 4.05 20.31
N ASP A 166 -8.72 5.07 20.75
CA ASP A 166 -8.03 6.02 19.88
C ASP A 166 -6.57 5.58 19.74
N ILE A 167 -6.22 5.04 18.58
CA ILE A 167 -4.89 4.51 18.27
C ILE A 167 -4.44 5.05 16.92
N SER A 168 -3.37 5.86 16.95
CA SER A 168 -2.76 6.32 15.71
C SER A 168 -2.17 5.13 14.95
N THR A 169 -2.48 5.03 13.65
CA THR A 169 -1.82 4.06 12.75
C THR A 169 -1.94 2.58 13.15
N SER A 170 -3.03 2.18 13.82
CA SER A 170 -3.29 0.76 14.09
C SER A 170 -3.31 -0.05 12.79
N VAL A 171 -2.59 -1.18 12.78
CA VAL A 171 -2.50 -2.13 11.66
C VAL A 171 -2.93 -3.53 12.03
N TYR A 172 -3.09 -3.81 13.31
CA TYR A 172 -3.56 -5.09 13.80
C TYR A 172 -4.27 -4.88 15.14
N ALA A 173 -5.38 -5.58 15.33
CA ALA A 173 -6.05 -5.65 16.61
C ALA A 173 -6.63 -7.05 16.83
N ASP A 174 -6.59 -7.52 18.06
CA ASP A 174 -7.01 -8.85 18.43
C ASP A 174 -7.53 -8.88 19.86
N ILE A 175 -8.38 -9.86 20.14
CA ILE A 175 -8.96 -10.08 21.46
C ILE A 175 -8.42 -11.41 21.99
N ILE A 176 -7.68 -11.35 23.08
CA ILE A 176 -7.02 -12.50 23.71
C ILE A 176 -7.20 -12.42 25.22
N ASP A 177 -7.00 -13.53 25.93
CA ASP A 177 -6.87 -13.54 27.39
C ASP A 177 -5.37 -13.62 27.67
N TYR A 178 -4.76 -12.48 27.98
CA TYR A 178 -3.31 -12.35 28.03
C TYR A 178 -2.73 -12.79 29.38
N ASP A 179 -3.44 -12.54 30.48
CA ASP A 179 -2.97 -12.83 31.84
C ASP A 179 -3.61 -14.07 32.49
N GLY A 180 -4.61 -14.67 31.84
CA GLY A 180 -5.24 -15.92 32.26
C GLY A 180 -6.34 -15.74 33.29
N ASP A 181 -6.88 -14.55 33.48
CA ASP A 181 -7.97 -14.27 34.42
C ASP A 181 -9.38 -14.52 33.85
N LEU A 182 -9.46 -14.92 32.58
CA LEU A 182 -10.66 -15.15 31.76
C LEU A 182 -11.38 -13.89 31.28
N ASP A 183 -10.93 -12.71 31.69
CA ASP A 183 -11.33 -11.46 31.06
C ASP A 183 -10.55 -11.29 29.75
N LYS A 184 -11.18 -10.63 28.78
CA LYS A 184 -10.60 -10.48 27.45
C LYS A 184 -9.87 -9.14 27.32
N ASP A 185 -8.60 -9.23 27.00
CA ASP A 185 -7.71 -8.13 26.66
C ASP A 185 -7.71 -7.83 25.17
N MET A 186 -7.28 -6.61 24.83
CA MET A 186 -7.09 -6.19 23.46
C MET A 186 -5.60 -6.00 23.16
N LEU A 187 -5.07 -6.81 22.25
CA LEU A 187 -3.74 -6.65 21.70
C LEU A 187 -3.82 -5.77 20.45
N ILE A 188 -3.03 -4.70 20.39
CA ILE A 188 -2.99 -3.78 19.25
C ILE A 188 -1.55 -3.61 18.80
N ALA A 189 -1.34 -3.65 17.48
CA ALA A 189 -0.10 -3.17 16.86
C ALA A 189 -0.38 -1.96 15.98
N ASP A 190 0.54 -1.00 15.99
CA ASP A 190 0.58 0.12 15.07
C ASP A 190 1.82 0.05 14.16
N ILE A 191 1.99 1.03 13.29
CA ILE A 191 3.11 1.13 12.34
C ILE A 191 4.45 1.49 13.03
N GLY A 192 4.46 1.86 14.31
CA GLY A 192 5.68 2.06 15.10
C GLY A 192 6.49 3.30 14.72
N VAL A 193 5.86 4.48 14.71
CA VAL A 193 6.42 5.74 14.21
C VAL A 193 6.31 6.90 15.17
#